data_AF-A0A7V9K1L0-F1
#
_entry.id   AF-A0A7V9K1L0-F1
#
_cell.length_a   1.000
_cell.length_b   1.000
_cell.length_c   1.000
_cell.angle_alpha   90.00
_cell.angle_beta   90.00
_cell.angle_gamma   90.00
#
_symmetry.space_group_name_H-M   'P 1'
#
loop_
_entity.id
_entity.type
_entity.pdbx_description
1 polymer ?
#
loop_
_entity_poly.entity_id
_entity_poly.type
_entity_poly.pdbx_seq_one_letter_code
_entity_poly.pdbx_strand_id
1 'polypeptide(L)'
;MTPDPADWTFEKQKDNPSRLIRIKQLDILINIFLPNINDDLPIKSKIENLIKGEFILTNNIENYKKLFLTMDETIDKSKYSFRKMNDWTLDDLQSNYENLIKFKKLTMNLLEFNDGIMEISYPYLFSVILTENIATKISLKSIDNLLATVIDPQKRTLTKAFLVKNYEYPLEDVYDIDLDNW
;
A
#
# COMPACT_ATOMS: atom_id res chain seq x y z
N MET A 1 12.33 -14.42 2.52
CA MET A 1 12.61 -13.52 3.66
C MET A 1 12.31 -12.10 3.24
N THR A 2 11.37 -11.44 3.92
CA THR A 2 11.11 -10.00 3.76
C THR A 2 12.30 -9.22 4.34
N PRO A 3 12.96 -8.34 3.57
CA PRO A 3 14.11 -7.58 4.07
C PRO A 3 13.73 -6.66 5.23
N ASP A 4 14.67 -6.42 6.14
CA ASP A 4 14.52 -5.46 7.22
C ASP A 4 14.20 -4.07 6.61
N PRO A 5 13.17 -3.35 7.09
CA PRO A 5 12.92 -1.97 6.68
C PRO A 5 14.14 -1.04 6.79
N ALA A 6 15.12 -1.37 7.63
CA ALA A 6 16.41 -0.68 7.70
C ALA A 6 17.23 -0.76 6.40
N ASP A 7 17.02 -1.80 5.60
CA ASP A 7 17.77 -2.06 4.36
C ASP A 7 17.12 -1.43 3.12
N TRP A 8 16.04 -0.66 3.27
CA TRP A 8 15.30 -0.05 2.17
C TRP A 8 16.00 1.21 1.63
N THR A 9 17.19 1.01 1.08
CA THR A 9 18.00 2.04 0.40
C THR A 9 18.57 1.46 -0.88
N PHE A 10 18.83 2.32 -1.88
CA PHE A 10 19.43 1.88 -3.14
C PHE A 10 20.79 1.20 -2.94
N GLU A 11 21.63 1.75 -2.05
CA GLU A 11 22.96 1.23 -1.73
C GLU A 11 22.90 -0.20 -1.19
N LYS A 12 21.99 -0.48 -0.24
CA LYS A 12 21.85 -1.79 0.40
C LYS A 12 21.29 -2.87 -0.52
N GLN A 13 20.63 -2.49 -1.62
CA GLN A 13 20.05 -3.43 -2.57
C GLN A 13 20.85 -3.56 -3.87
N LYS A 14 22.04 -2.95 -3.98
CA LYS A 14 22.88 -3.03 -5.20
C LYS A 14 23.17 -4.47 -5.63
N ASP A 15 23.37 -5.35 -4.66
CA ASP A 15 23.68 -6.77 -4.89
C ASP A 15 22.41 -7.65 -5.01
N ASN A 16 21.21 -7.06 -4.95
CA ASN A 16 19.94 -7.74 -5.18
C ASN A 16 19.14 -6.99 -6.27
N PRO A 17 19.34 -7.36 -7.55
CA PRO A 17 18.80 -6.62 -8.69
C PRO A 17 17.27 -6.49 -8.62
N SER A 18 16.58 -7.57 -8.26
CA SER A 18 15.13 -7.61 -8.11
C SER A 18 14.61 -6.60 -7.10
N ARG A 19 15.21 -6.55 -5.92
CA ARG A 19 14.81 -5.61 -4.86
C ARG A 19 15.16 -4.18 -5.23
N LEU A 20 16.31 -3.97 -5.88
CA LEU A 20 16.69 -2.65 -6.38
C LEU A 20 15.66 -2.09 -7.35
N ILE A 21 15.21 -2.91 -8.30
CA ILE A 21 14.18 -2.52 -9.28
C ILE A 21 12.85 -2.20 -8.58
N ARG A 22 12.40 -3.03 -7.63
CA ARG A 22 11.19 -2.75 -6.84
C ARG A 22 11.28 -1.40 -6.11
N ILE A 23 12.41 -1.10 -5.46
CA ILE A 23 12.60 0.17 -4.76
C ILE A 23 12.56 1.35 -5.74
N LYS A 24 13.21 1.24 -6.91
CA LYS A 24 13.15 2.28 -7.95
C LYS A 24 11.73 2.52 -8.44
N GLN A 25 10.99 1.45 -8.71
CA GLN A 25 9.58 1.54 -9.14
C GLN A 25 8.73 2.24 -8.07
N LEU A 26 8.92 1.89 -6.79
CA LEU A 26 8.21 2.53 -5.67
C LEU A 26 8.55 4.02 -5.53
N ASP A 27 9.83 4.39 -5.60
CA ASP A 27 10.26 5.79 -5.50
C ASP A 27 9.62 6.64 -6.61
N ILE A 28 9.62 6.16 -7.85
CA ILE A 28 8.98 6.84 -8.97
C ILE A 28 7.48 7.02 -8.73
N LEU A 29 6.77 5.96 -8.32
CA LEU A 29 5.33 6.04 -8.07
C LEU A 29 5.01 7.01 -6.92
N ILE A 30 5.80 7.00 -5.85
CA ILE A 30 5.61 7.93 -4.73
C ILE A 30 5.77 9.37 -5.21
N ASN A 31 6.82 9.69 -5.96
CA ASN A 31 7.05 11.06 -6.44
C ASN A 31 5.92 11.53 -7.39
N ILE A 32 5.37 10.63 -8.22
CA ILE A 32 4.28 10.96 -9.14
C ILE A 32 2.96 11.19 -8.41
N PHE A 33 2.61 10.30 -7.48
CA PHE A 33 1.32 10.35 -6.82
C PHE A 33 1.30 11.33 -5.67
N LEU A 34 2.43 11.53 -4.98
CA LEU A 34 2.60 12.32 -3.78
C LEU A 34 3.72 13.37 -3.94
N PRO A 35 3.58 14.33 -4.87
CA PRO A 35 4.64 15.32 -5.14
C PRO A 35 4.95 16.25 -3.96
N ASN A 36 4.10 16.28 -2.93
CA ASN A 36 4.32 17.06 -1.71
C ASN A 36 5.23 16.33 -0.71
N ILE A 37 5.50 15.05 -0.89
CA ILE A 37 6.56 14.36 -0.15
C ILE A 37 7.88 14.83 -0.77
N ASN A 38 8.70 15.52 0.03
CA ASN A 38 9.95 16.13 -0.43
C ASN A 38 10.82 15.13 -1.23
N ASP A 39 11.09 15.47 -2.50
CA ASP A 39 11.84 14.65 -3.45
C ASP A 39 13.26 14.30 -2.94
N ASP A 40 13.85 15.18 -2.14
CA ASP A 40 15.19 15.01 -1.56
C ASP A 40 15.24 14.00 -0.40
N LEU A 41 14.08 13.53 0.08
CA LEU A 41 14.04 12.54 1.15
C LEU A 41 14.54 11.18 0.66
N PRO A 42 15.29 10.44 1.48
CA PRO A 42 15.55 9.03 1.21
C PRO A 42 14.24 8.25 1.04
N ILE A 43 14.22 7.29 0.11
CA ILE A 43 13.03 6.46 -0.18
C ILE A 43 12.41 5.83 1.07
N LYS A 44 13.22 5.41 2.05
CA LYS A 44 12.74 4.93 3.35
C LYS A 44 11.85 5.96 4.05
N SER A 45 12.32 7.21 4.17
CA SER A 45 11.56 8.29 4.79
C SER A 45 10.30 8.61 3.99
N LYS A 46 10.38 8.59 2.65
CA LYS A 46 9.18 8.76 1.79
C LYS A 46 8.12 7.70 2.07
N ILE A 47 8.53 6.44 2.22
CA ILE A 47 7.65 5.31 2.53
C ILE A 47 7.07 5.43 3.94
N GLU A 48 7.87 5.85 4.92
CA GLU A 48 7.38 6.11 6.28
C GLU A 48 6.31 7.22 6.30
N ASN A 49 6.54 8.32 5.58
CA ASN A 49 5.58 9.41 5.45
C ASN A 49 4.30 8.98 4.74
N LEU A 50 4.43 8.16 3.67
CA LEU A 50 3.29 7.53 3.00
C LEU A 50 2.49 6.68 4.00
N ILE A 51 3.13 5.79 4.76
CA ILE A 51 2.47 4.89 5.72
C ILE A 51 1.73 5.67 6.81
N LYS A 52 2.31 6.78 7.27
CA LYS A 52 1.69 7.68 8.27
C LYS A 52 0.66 8.64 7.68
N GLY A 53 0.50 8.68 6.36
CA GLY A 53 -0.41 9.59 5.68
C GLY A 53 -0.04 11.07 5.82
N GLU A 54 1.22 11.42 6.07
CA GLU A 54 1.63 12.82 6.32
C GLU A 54 1.32 13.75 5.13
N PHE A 55 1.33 13.21 3.91
CA PHE A 55 0.97 13.94 2.70
C PHE A 55 -0.47 14.48 2.72
N ILE A 56 -1.38 13.85 3.48
CA ILE A 56 -2.80 14.24 3.56
C ILE A 56 -2.93 15.66 4.12
N LEU A 57 -2.12 16.00 5.12
CA LEU A 57 -2.15 17.30 5.79
C LEU A 57 -1.70 18.45 4.88
N THR A 58 -0.91 18.14 3.85
CA THR A 58 -0.42 19.12 2.86
C THR A 58 -1.39 19.36 1.71
N ASN A 59 -2.42 18.51 1.57
CA ASN A 59 -3.37 18.59 0.47
C ASN A 59 -4.52 19.55 0.76
N ASN A 60 -5.15 20.04 -0.30
CA ASN A 60 -6.36 20.83 -0.15
C ASN A 60 -7.54 19.91 0.26
N ILE A 61 -8.20 20.24 1.37
CA ILE A 61 -9.36 19.52 1.90
C ILE A 61 -10.49 19.36 0.85
N GLU A 62 -10.60 20.32 -0.07
CA GLU A 62 -11.56 20.30 -1.17
C GLU A 62 -11.40 19.05 -2.07
N ASN A 63 -10.17 18.54 -2.22
CA ASN A 63 -9.88 17.34 -3.00
C ASN A 63 -10.57 16.09 -2.42
N TYR A 64 -10.89 16.11 -1.12
CA TYR A 64 -11.46 14.97 -0.39
C TYR A 64 -12.97 15.07 -0.15
N LYS A 65 -13.64 16.13 -0.61
CA LYS A 65 -15.09 16.32 -0.37
C LYS A 65 -15.94 15.11 -0.77
N LYS A 66 -15.67 14.53 -1.94
CA LYS A 66 -16.40 13.33 -2.42
C LYS A 66 -16.13 12.10 -1.54
N LEU A 67 -14.90 11.98 -1.03
CA LEU A 67 -14.52 10.90 -0.12
C LEU A 67 -15.25 11.05 1.21
N PHE A 68 -15.31 12.25 1.77
CA PHE A 68 -16.03 12.52 3.02
C PHE A 68 -17.53 12.20 2.94
N LEU A 69 -18.18 12.52 1.81
CA LEU A 69 -19.57 12.09 1.58
C LEU A 69 -19.70 10.55 1.58
N THR A 70 -18.73 9.85 0.97
CA THR A 70 -18.72 8.38 0.96
C THR A 70 -18.51 7.80 2.36
N MET A 71 -17.66 8.44 3.18
CA MET A 71 -17.43 8.05 4.57
C MET A 71 -18.69 8.25 5.42
N ASP A 72 -19.35 9.42 5.30
CA ASP A 72 -20.64 9.69 5.95
C ASP A 72 -21.69 8.65 5.59
N GLU A 73 -21.91 8.38 4.30
CA GLU A 73 -22.87 7.37 3.85
C GLU A 73 -22.57 5.98 4.40
N THR A 74 -21.28 5.64 4.54
CA THR A 74 -20.85 4.35 5.08
C THR A 74 -21.17 4.24 6.57
N ILE A 75 -20.99 5.32 7.33
CA ILE A 75 -21.33 5.40 8.75
C ILE A 75 -22.85 5.35 8.93
N ASP A 76 -23.61 6.10 8.13
CA ASP A 76 -25.07 6.17 8.20
C ASP A 76 -25.74 4.82 7.89
N LYS A 77 -25.14 4.03 6.99
CA LYS A 77 -25.60 2.65 6.66
C LYS A 77 -25.10 1.61 7.67
N SER A 78 -24.23 1.98 8.59
CA SER A 78 -23.66 1.05 9.55
C SER A 78 -24.64 0.71 10.68
N LYS A 79 -24.41 -0.41 11.37
CA LYS A 79 -25.20 -0.81 12.56
C LYS A 79 -24.89 0.05 13.80
N TYR A 80 -23.93 0.96 13.72
CA TYR A 80 -23.47 1.72 14.87
C TYR A 80 -24.21 3.05 14.96
N SER A 81 -24.77 3.35 16.13
CA SER A 81 -25.41 4.63 16.39
C SER A 81 -24.38 5.63 16.88
N PHE A 82 -24.11 6.64 16.05
CA PHE A 82 -23.24 7.76 16.41
C PHE A 82 -23.94 9.08 16.12
N ARG A 83 -23.68 10.09 16.96
CA ARG A 83 -24.06 11.47 16.64
C ARG A 83 -23.08 11.98 15.59
N LYS A 84 -23.59 12.42 14.44
CA LYS A 84 -22.77 13.10 13.43
C LYS A 84 -22.04 14.26 14.09
N MET A 85 -20.70 14.19 14.09
CA MET A 85 -19.85 15.30 14.54
C MET A 85 -19.80 16.37 13.45
N ASN A 86 -19.06 17.46 13.71
CA ASN A 86 -18.83 18.53 12.74
C ASN A 86 -18.18 18.01 11.44
N ASP A 87 -17.99 18.89 10.47
CA ASP A 87 -17.33 18.58 9.20
C ASP A 87 -15.98 17.85 9.39
N TRP A 88 -15.72 16.90 8.51
CA TRP A 88 -14.46 16.14 8.46
C TRP A 88 -13.25 17.07 8.34
N THR A 89 -12.18 16.75 9.06
CA THR A 89 -10.88 17.42 8.94
C THR A 89 -9.85 16.54 8.22
N LEU A 90 -8.71 17.14 7.82
CA LEU A 90 -7.59 16.37 7.28
C LEU A 90 -6.94 15.46 8.34
N ASP A 91 -6.94 15.87 9.61
CA ASP A 91 -6.45 15.05 10.72
C ASP A 91 -7.33 13.80 10.93
N ASP A 92 -8.65 13.95 10.81
CA ASP A 92 -9.57 12.80 10.84
C ASP A 92 -9.27 11.84 9.68
N LEU A 93 -9.04 12.37 8.48
CA LEU A 93 -8.71 11.56 7.31
C LEU A 93 -7.38 10.83 7.48
N GLN A 94 -6.35 11.52 7.97
CA GLN A 94 -5.05 10.92 8.25
C GLN A 94 -5.16 9.79 9.27
N SER A 95 -5.91 10.02 10.36
CA SER A 95 -6.13 9.01 11.40
C SER A 95 -6.85 7.77 10.85
N ASN A 96 -7.87 7.96 10.02
CA ASN A 96 -8.57 6.86 9.35
C ASN A 96 -7.64 6.11 8.38
N TYR A 97 -6.86 6.84 7.59
CA TYR A 97 -5.86 6.25 6.68
C TYR A 97 -4.84 5.40 7.43
N GLU A 98 -4.23 5.93 8.49
CA GLU A 98 -3.23 5.21 9.29
C GLU A 98 -3.82 3.95 9.92
N ASN A 99 -5.04 4.03 10.47
CA ASN A 99 -5.74 2.89 11.04
C ASN A 99 -6.00 1.79 9.99
N LEU A 100 -6.39 2.17 8.78
CA LEU A 100 -6.61 1.23 7.67
C LEU A 100 -5.30 0.61 7.16
N ILE A 101 -4.21 1.37 7.10
CA ILE A 101 -2.88 0.83 6.79
C ILE A 101 -2.44 -0.19 7.84
N LYS A 102 -2.61 0.12 9.14
CA LYS A 102 -2.31 -0.81 10.24
C LYS A 102 -3.13 -2.09 10.13
N PHE A 103 -4.43 -1.97 9.92
CA PHE A 103 -5.31 -3.12 9.73
C PHE A 103 -4.91 -3.95 8.50
N LYS A 104 -4.60 -3.30 7.38
CA LYS A 104 -4.15 -3.97 6.15
C LYS A 104 -2.86 -4.75 6.40
N LYS A 105 -1.86 -4.18 7.06
CA LYS A 105 -0.60 -4.86 7.41
C LYS A 105 -0.85 -6.11 8.27
N LEU A 106 -1.67 -5.99 9.31
CA LEU A 106 -2.03 -7.14 10.15
C LEU A 106 -2.75 -8.23 9.37
N THR A 107 -3.64 -7.84 8.45
CA THR A 107 -4.37 -8.78 7.62
C THR A 107 -3.48 -9.45 6.58
N MET A 108 -2.55 -8.72 5.94
CA MET A 108 -1.59 -9.30 5.00
C MET A 108 -0.76 -10.38 5.69
N ASN A 109 -0.27 -10.15 6.91
CA ASN A 109 0.45 -11.18 7.67
C ASN A 109 -0.38 -12.46 7.91
N LEU A 110 -1.71 -12.33 8.02
CA LEU A 110 -2.61 -13.47 8.13
C LEU A 110 -2.83 -14.17 6.79
N LEU A 111 -2.96 -13.41 5.71
CA LEU A 111 -3.15 -13.92 4.35
C LEU A 111 -1.91 -14.65 3.84
N GLU A 112 -0.72 -14.10 4.12
CA GLU A 112 0.59 -14.63 3.73
C GLU A 112 1.08 -15.70 4.71
N PHE A 113 0.23 -16.19 5.63
CA PHE A 113 0.65 -17.15 6.67
C PHE A 113 1.25 -18.44 6.09
N ASN A 114 0.76 -18.88 4.93
CA ASN A 114 1.25 -20.06 4.22
C ASN A 114 2.27 -19.72 3.12
N ASP A 115 2.63 -18.44 2.92
CA ASP A 115 3.54 -18.04 1.85
C ASP A 115 4.93 -18.63 2.07
N GLY A 116 5.53 -19.15 0.99
CA GLY A 116 6.86 -19.76 1.03
C GLY A 116 6.87 -21.25 1.40
N ILE A 117 5.71 -21.89 1.63
CA ILE A 117 5.63 -23.35 1.72
C ILE A 117 5.79 -23.95 0.31
N MET A 118 6.98 -24.47 0.02
CA MET A 118 7.28 -25.13 -1.27
C MET A 118 7.02 -26.63 -1.26
N GLU A 119 7.24 -27.27 -0.11
CA GLU A 119 7.02 -28.71 0.08
C GLU A 119 6.27 -28.94 1.38
N ILE A 120 5.25 -29.79 1.35
CA ILE A 120 4.44 -30.11 2.51
C ILE A 120 4.12 -31.60 2.57
N SER A 121 4.32 -32.20 3.74
CA SER A 121 3.92 -33.59 3.96
C SER A 121 2.42 -33.71 4.22
N TYR A 122 1.87 -34.89 3.96
CA TYR A 122 0.43 -35.14 4.07
C TYR A 122 -0.17 -34.74 5.44
N PRO A 123 0.46 -35.02 6.60
CA PRO A 123 -0.08 -34.56 7.89
C PRO A 123 -0.11 -33.03 8.06
N TYR A 124 0.90 -32.31 7.55
CA TYR A 124 0.96 -30.85 7.68
C TYR A 124 -0.01 -30.13 6.74
N LEU A 125 -0.37 -30.76 5.62
CA LEU A 125 -1.35 -30.25 4.66
C LEU A 125 -2.69 -29.89 5.31
N PHE A 126 -3.10 -30.61 6.35
CA PHE A 126 -4.33 -30.30 7.09
C PHE A 126 -4.35 -28.87 7.64
N SER A 127 -3.24 -28.41 8.21
CA SER A 127 -3.15 -27.05 8.78
C SER A 127 -3.22 -25.97 7.70
N VAL A 128 -2.56 -26.18 6.55
CA VAL A 128 -2.58 -25.28 5.40
C VAL A 128 -4.00 -25.15 4.83
N ILE A 129 -4.69 -26.28 4.63
CA ILE A 129 -6.08 -26.28 4.14
C ILE A 129 -6.99 -25.47 5.07
N LEU A 130 -6.87 -25.64 6.40
CA LEU A 130 -7.70 -24.91 7.35
C LEU A 130 -7.43 -23.41 7.34
N THR A 131 -6.16 -22.99 7.32
CA THR A 131 -5.78 -21.58 7.32
C THR A 131 -6.12 -20.90 5.99
N GLU A 132 -5.93 -21.58 4.86
CA GLU A 132 -6.26 -21.04 3.53
C GLU A 132 -7.77 -20.87 3.31
N ASN A 133 -8.58 -21.79 3.83
CA ASN A 133 -10.04 -21.65 3.85
C ASN A 133 -10.52 -20.42 4.64
N ILE A 134 -9.73 -19.92 5.59
CA ILE A 134 -10.00 -18.67 6.29
C ILE A 134 -9.50 -17.49 5.46
N ALA A 135 -8.26 -17.55 4.97
CA ALA A 135 -7.63 -16.48 4.19
C ALA A 135 -8.46 -16.09 2.94
N THR A 136 -8.96 -17.09 2.20
CA THR A 136 -9.78 -16.88 0.98
C THR A 136 -11.10 -16.15 1.22
N LYS A 137 -11.58 -16.07 2.47
CA LYS A 137 -12.83 -15.37 2.82
C LYS A 137 -12.61 -13.90 3.17
N ILE A 138 -11.35 -13.48 3.34
CA ILE A 138 -11.00 -12.13 3.74
C ILE A 138 -10.75 -11.30 2.48
N SER A 139 -11.55 -10.24 2.30
CA SER A 139 -11.37 -9.31 1.18
C SER A 139 -10.90 -7.95 1.69
N LEU A 140 -9.77 -7.48 1.15
CA LEU A 140 -9.22 -6.14 1.42
C LEU A 140 -9.67 -5.08 0.40
N LYS A 141 -10.48 -5.45 -0.60
CA LYS A 141 -10.81 -4.60 -1.75
C LYS A 141 -11.37 -3.22 -1.36
N SER A 142 -12.27 -3.16 -0.39
CA SER A 142 -12.85 -1.88 0.06
C SER A 142 -11.82 -0.98 0.74
N ILE A 143 -10.88 -1.58 1.48
CA ILE A 143 -9.78 -0.88 2.12
C ILE A 143 -8.81 -0.37 1.05
N ASP A 144 -8.44 -1.22 0.10
CA ASP A 144 -7.55 -0.86 -1.01
C ASP A 144 -8.10 0.30 -1.84
N ASN A 145 -9.40 0.26 -2.16
CA ASN A 145 -10.06 1.33 -2.89
C ASN A 145 -10.03 2.66 -2.12
N LEU A 146 -10.26 2.62 -0.79
CA LEU A 146 -10.22 3.82 0.03
C LEU A 146 -8.80 4.37 0.12
N LEU A 147 -7.81 3.53 0.43
CA LEU A 147 -6.40 3.93 0.50
C LEU A 147 -5.92 4.53 -0.83
N ALA A 148 -6.26 3.90 -1.96
CA ALA A 148 -5.95 4.41 -3.30
C ALA A 148 -6.63 5.77 -3.55
N THR A 149 -7.88 5.95 -3.13
CA THR A 149 -8.61 7.22 -3.25
C THR A 149 -8.01 8.31 -2.38
N VAL A 150 -7.43 7.98 -1.22
CA VAL A 150 -6.73 8.95 -0.36
C VAL A 150 -5.41 9.39 -0.98
N ILE A 151 -4.65 8.44 -1.53
CA ILE A 151 -3.38 8.69 -2.23
C ILE A 151 -3.62 9.52 -3.49
N ASP A 152 -4.64 9.18 -4.26
CA ASP A 152 -4.96 9.86 -5.52
C ASP A 152 -6.46 10.14 -5.67
N PRO A 153 -6.97 11.25 -5.08
CA PRO A 153 -8.40 11.60 -5.12
C PRO A 153 -8.92 11.83 -6.54
N GLN A 154 -8.04 12.16 -7.47
CA GLN A 154 -8.35 12.40 -8.87
C GLN A 154 -8.45 11.11 -9.70
N LYS A 155 -8.03 9.96 -9.16
CA LYS A 155 -8.05 8.65 -9.84
C LYS A 155 -7.37 8.70 -11.21
N ARG A 156 -6.20 9.32 -11.27
CA ARG A 156 -5.34 9.38 -12.46
C ARG A 156 -4.99 7.95 -12.90
N THR A 157 -5.06 7.72 -14.20
CA THR A 157 -4.62 6.47 -14.82
C THR A 157 -3.33 6.73 -15.59
N LEU A 158 -2.26 6.07 -15.19
CA LEU A 158 -0.95 6.18 -15.84
C LEU A 158 -0.62 4.86 -16.53
N THR A 159 -0.30 4.92 -17.82
CA THR A 159 0.13 3.73 -18.56
C THR A 159 1.61 3.45 -18.31
N LYS A 160 2.03 2.17 -18.39
CA LYS A 160 3.45 1.81 -18.30
C LYS A 160 4.29 2.58 -19.32
N ALA A 161 3.79 2.73 -20.56
CA ALA A 161 4.46 3.51 -21.59
C ALA A 161 4.66 4.99 -21.22
N PHE A 162 3.67 5.60 -20.56
CA PHE A 162 3.79 6.97 -20.05
C PHE A 162 4.84 7.07 -18.94
N LEU A 163 4.86 6.10 -18.02
CA LEU A 163 5.84 6.06 -16.93
C LEU A 163 7.28 5.91 -17.45
N VAL A 164 7.49 5.02 -18.41
CA VAL A 164 8.81 4.82 -19.04
C VAL A 164 9.28 6.08 -19.76
N LYS A 165 8.38 6.68 -20.56
CA LYS A 165 8.73 7.84 -21.39
C LYS A 165 9.04 9.09 -20.58
N ASN A 166 8.34 9.31 -19.47
CA ASN A 166 8.41 10.59 -18.73
C ASN A 166 9.14 10.49 -17.39
N TYR A 167 9.33 9.29 -16.83
CA TYR A 167 9.86 9.09 -15.49
C TYR A 167 10.91 7.97 -15.39
N GLU A 168 11.43 7.48 -16.53
CA GLU A 168 12.46 6.43 -16.56
C GLU A 168 12.07 5.16 -15.78
N TYR A 169 10.78 4.83 -15.78
CA TYR A 169 10.25 3.70 -15.02
C TYR A 169 10.88 2.36 -15.45
N PRO A 170 11.47 1.58 -14.52
CA PRO A 170 12.08 0.29 -14.81
C PRO A 170 11.08 -0.68 -15.46
N LEU A 171 11.48 -1.28 -16.60
CA LEU A 171 10.64 -2.18 -17.38
C LEU A 171 10.80 -3.64 -16.99
N GLU A 172 11.92 -3.96 -16.36
CA GLU A 172 12.36 -5.30 -15.99
C GLU A 172 11.26 -6.03 -15.20
N ASP A 173 11.01 -7.28 -15.60
CA ASP A 173 10.13 -8.15 -14.84
C ASP A 173 10.88 -8.69 -13.64
N VAL A 174 10.45 -8.26 -12.46
CA VAL A 174 11.09 -8.65 -11.21
C VAL A 174 10.90 -10.14 -10.94
N TYR A 175 9.83 -10.74 -11.46
CA TYR A 175 9.58 -12.17 -11.32
C TYR A 175 10.61 -12.98 -12.12
N ASP A 176 10.91 -12.58 -13.35
CA ASP A 176 11.93 -13.22 -14.19
C ASP A 176 13.32 -13.12 -13.52
N ILE A 177 13.65 -11.96 -12.95
CA ILE A 177 14.94 -11.77 -12.25
C ILE A 177 15.00 -12.61 -10.97
N ASP A 178 13.90 -12.76 -10.24
CA ASP A 178 13.86 -13.62 -9.05
C ASP A 178 14.02 -15.10 -9.42
N LEU A 179 13.51 -15.55 -10.57
CA LEU A 179 13.71 -16.91 -11.08
C LEU A 179 15.17 -17.19 -11.50
N ASP A 180 15.84 -16.20 -12.10
CA ASP A 180 17.23 -16.33 -12.56
C ASP A 180 18.27 -16.29 -11.43
N ASN A 181 17.90 -15.76 -10.26
CA ASN A 181 18.79 -15.61 -9.10
C ASN A 181 18.55 -16.66 -7.99
N TRP A 182 17.88 -17.76 -8.32
CA TRP A 182 17.70 -18.93 -7.45
C TRP A 182 18.77 -20.01 -7.66
#